data_AF-A0A662NUX9-F1
#
_entry.id   AF-A0A662NUX9-F1
#
_cell.length_a   1.000
_cell.length_b   1.000
_cell.length_c   1.000
_cell.angle_alpha   90.00
_cell.angle_beta   90.00
_cell.angle_gamma   90.00
#
_symmetry.space_group_name_H-M   'P 1'
#
loop_
_entity.id
_entity.type
_entity.pdbx_description
1 polymer ?
#
loop_
_entity_poly.entity_id
_entity_poly.type
_entity_poly.pdbx_seq_one_letter_code
_entity_poly.pdbx_strand_id
1 'polypeptide(L)'
;MEPLPSVGGLSTPGGISGPAVKPIGLRCIADIAKAVKVPLSAIGGISSWKDAVEYMLVGATTLQVCTAVMLKGYRIVKEMIAGLANYLYDKGFSSPAEIVGKALPKITTWHDIYKVGWIAPGPVVPKIDYDKCIRCGLCHVVCQDAGYQAMQWDPEERKPEVDEEKCDACSLCMQVCPVPGCITWTERTKPWQPKIKGEFKPH
;
A
#
# COMPACT_ATOMS: atom_id res chain seq x y z
N MET A 1 36.45 5.32 12.10
CA MET A 1 35.10 5.07 11.58
C MET A 1 34.95 3.57 11.43
N GLU A 2 34.06 2.95 12.19
CA GLU A 2 33.82 1.50 12.15
C GLU A 2 32.42 1.19 11.61
N PRO A 3 32.22 0.07 10.89
CA PRO A 3 30.90 -0.36 10.45
C PRO A 3 30.04 -0.86 11.63
N LEU A 4 28.72 -0.68 11.54
CA LEU A 4 27.76 -1.27 12.50
C LEU A 4 26.97 -2.39 11.82
N PRO A 5 26.76 -3.55 12.48
CA PRO A 5 27.36 -3.95 13.77
C PRO A 5 28.86 -4.26 13.64
N SER A 6 29.66 -3.91 14.66
CA SER A 6 31.12 -4.15 14.71
C SER A 6 31.42 -5.42 15.52
N VAL A 7 32.22 -6.33 14.93
CA VAL A 7 32.80 -7.49 15.60
C VAL A 7 34.32 -7.38 15.46
N GLY A 8 35.00 -6.94 16.51
CA GLY A 8 36.45 -6.72 16.48
C GLY A 8 36.90 -5.66 15.46
N GLY A 9 36.08 -4.65 15.17
CA GLY A 9 36.36 -3.61 14.17
C GLY A 9 35.98 -3.97 12.74
N LEU A 10 35.47 -5.18 12.51
CA LEU A 10 35.08 -5.70 11.19
C LEU A 10 33.56 -5.95 11.11
N SER A 11 33.01 -6.00 9.89
CA SER A 11 31.61 -6.36 9.62
C SER A 11 31.47 -7.00 8.24
N THR A 12 30.33 -7.63 7.97
CA THR A 12 29.97 -8.27 6.69
C THR A 12 28.48 -8.06 6.41
N PRO A 13 28.01 -8.06 5.14
CA PRO A 13 26.58 -7.93 4.85
C PRO A 13 25.73 -8.96 5.60
N GLY A 14 24.73 -8.45 6.33
CA GLY A 14 23.76 -9.26 7.06
C GLY A 14 22.41 -9.38 6.34
N GLY A 15 21.54 -10.24 6.87
CA GLY A 15 20.15 -10.34 6.43
C GLY A 15 19.27 -9.25 7.05
N ILE A 16 18.45 -8.60 6.22
CA ILE A 16 17.42 -7.66 6.69
C ILE A 16 16.14 -8.44 7.04
N SER A 17 15.50 -8.08 8.16
CA SER A 17 14.23 -8.68 8.60
C SER A 17 13.27 -7.62 9.13
N GLY A 18 12.10 -8.03 9.60
CA GLY A 18 11.07 -7.12 10.13
C GLY A 18 10.20 -6.47 9.04
N PRO A 19 9.38 -5.47 9.41
CA PRO A 19 8.34 -4.91 8.54
C PRO A 19 8.86 -4.38 7.19
N ALA A 20 10.12 -3.94 7.14
CA ALA A 20 10.77 -3.45 5.93
C ALA A 20 10.79 -4.48 4.78
N VAL A 21 10.84 -5.78 5.09
CA VAL A 21 10.85 -6.84 4.05
C VAL A 21 9.47 -7.37 3.68
N LYS A 22 8.39 -6.89 4.33
CA LYS A 22 7.02 -7.36 4.09
C LYS A 22 6.60 -7.23 2.61
N PRO A 23 6.85 -6.09 1.90
CA PRO A 23 6.48 -5.98 0.49
C PRO A 23 7.15 -7.04 -0.40
N ILE A 24 8.41 -7.39 -0.10
CA ILE A 24 9.16 -8.42 -0.81
C ILE A 24 8.54 -9.79 -0.55
N GLY A 25 8.28 -10.12 0.72
CA GLY A 25 7.69 -11.40 1.08
C GLY A 25 6.29 -11.60 0.51
N LEU A 26 5.43 -10.57 0.53
CA LEU A 26 4.10 -10.63 -0.10
C LEU A 26 4.20 -10.90 -1.60
N ARG A 27 5.13 -10.23 -2.30
CA ARG A 27 5.36 -10.44 -3.73
C ARG A 27 5.83 -11.87 -4.01
N CYS A 28 6.81 -12.38 -3.26
CA CYS A 28 7.32 -13.74 -3.44
C CYS A 28 6.21 -14.79 -3.24
N ILE A 29 5.40 -14.66 -2.20
CA ILE A 29 4.30 -15.60 -1.96
C ILE A 29 3.25 -15.52 -3.06
N ALA A 30 2.88 -14.33 -3.50
CA ALA A 30 1.92 -14.16 -4.59
C ALA A 30 2.40 -14.83 -5.89
N ASP A 31 3.67 -14.67 -6.24
CA ASP A 31 4.26 -15.26 -7.45
C ASP A 31 4.35 -16.79 -7.35
N ILE A 32 4.80 -17.31 -6.20
CA ILE A 32 4.89 -18.77 -5.96
C ILE A 32 3.48 -19.40 -5.96
N ALA A 33 2.51 -18.78 -5.30
CA ALA A 33 1.13 -19.29 -5.23
C ALA A 33 0.43 -19.33 -6.60
N LYS A 34 0.84 -18.48 -7.54
CA LYS A 34 0.38 -18.56 -8.94
C LYS A 34 1.07 -19.68 -9.73
N ALA A 35 2.31 -20.00 -9.38
CA ALA A 35 3.12 -20.98 -10.09
C ALA A 35 2.87 -22.43 -9.63
N VAL A 36 2.58 -22.65 -8.34
CA VAL A 36 2.44 -23.99 -7.74
C VAL A 36 1.20 -24.12 -6.86
N LYS A 37 0.71 -25.34 -6.68
CA LYS A 37 -0.49 -25.66 -5.87
C LYS A 37 -0.19 -26.35 -4.52
N VAL A 38 1.06 -26.30 -4.07
CA VAL A 38 1.45 -26.88 -2.78
C VAL A 38 1.17 -25.90 -1.63
N PRO A 39 0.93 -26.38 -0.39
CA PRO A 39 0.80 -25.50 0.77
C PRO A 39 2.05 -24.61 0.96
N LEU A 40 1.85 -23.31 1.18
CA LEU A 40 2.93 -22.34 1.33
C LEU A 40 3.05 -21.83 2.78
N SER A 41 4.26 -21.87 3.32
CA SER A 41 4.58 -21.24 4.60
C SER A 41 5.26 -19.89 4.37
N ALA A 42 4.57 -18.81 4.71
CA ALA A 42 5.05 -17.46 4.46
C ALA A 42 5.82 -16.88 5.64
N ILE A 43 6.86 -16.11 5.33
CA ILE A 43 7.66 -15.33 6.28
C ILE A 43 8.04 -13.99 5.62
N GLY A 44 8.29 -12.97 6.44
CA GLY A 44 8.78 -11.66 5.99
C GLY A 44 7.99 -10.52 6.61
N GLY A 45 8.47 -9.98 7.73
CA GLY A 45 7.88 -8.77 8.31
C GLY A 45 6.44 -8.88 8.83
N ILE A 46 5.92 -10.10 9.06
CA ILE A 46 4.64 -10.32 9.72
C ILE A 46 4.74 -9.85 11.18
N SER A 47 3.94 -8.86 11.54
CA SER A 47 4.01 -8.18 12.85
C SER A 47 2.65 -7.94 13.52
N SER A 48 1.56 -8.30 12.85
CA SER A 48 0.18 -8.14 13.28
C SER A 48 -0.74 -9.16 12.61
N TRP A 49 -1.99 -9.28 13.10
CA TRP A 49 -3.01 -10.11 12.46
C TRP A 49 -3.39 -9.60 11.06
N LYS A 50 -3.26 -8.29 10.79
CA LYS A 50 -3.53 -7.71 9.47
C LYS A 50 -2.53 -8.23 8.45
N ASP A 51 -1.25 -8.27 8.83
CA ASP A 51 -0.19 -8.84 7.99
C ASP A 51 -0.48 -10.32 7.73
N ALA A 52 -0.92 -11.07 8.74
CA ALA A 52 -1.33 -12.47 8.59
C ALA A 52 -2.43 -12.63 7.53
N VAL A 53 -3.50 -11.82 7.61
CA VAL A 53 -4.58 -11.81 6.61
C VAL A 53 -4.04 -11.50 5.22
N GLU A 54 -3.19 -10.47 5.07
CA GLU A 54 -2.59 -10.11 3.77
C GLU A 54 -1.80 -11.28 3.16
N TYR A 55 -0.97 -11.96 3.94
CA TYR A 55 -0.21 -13.13 3.47
C TYR A 55 -1.11 -14.29 3.07
N MET A 56 -2.17 -14.56 3.83
CA MET A 56 -3.14 -15.60 3.49
C MET A 56 -3.88 -15.24 2.20
N LEU A 57 -4.35 -13.99 2.05
CA LEU A 57 -5.03 -13.52 0.84
C LEU A 57 -4.19 -13.69 -0.43
N VAL A 58 -2.85 -13.60 -0.33
CA VAL A 58 -1.94 -13.84 -1.46
C VAL A 58 -1.44 -15.28 -1.59
N GLY A 59 -1.98 -16.22 -0.80
CA GLY A 59 -1.81 -17.67 -1.02
C GLY A 59 -1.06 -18.44 0.06
N ALA A 60 -0.66 -17.80 1.17
CA ALA A 60 -0.03 -18.52 2.29
C ALA A 60 -1.06 -19.40 3.04
N THR A 61 -0.70 -20.64 3.34
CA THR A 61 -1.50 -21.53 4.21
C THR A 61 -1.04 -21.51 5.66
N THR A 62 0.26 -21.24 5.89
CA THR A 62 0.84 -21.07 7.23
C THR A 62 1.75 -19.85 7.27
N LEU A 63 2.04 -19.36 8.47
CA LEU A 63 2.76 -18.10 8.69
C LEU A 63 3.85 -18.31 9.73
N GLN A 64 5.04 -17.75 9.49
CA GLN A 64 6.16 -17.74 10.42
C GLN A 64 6.42 -16.33 10.93
N VAL A 65 6.76 -16.21 12.21
CA VAL A 65 6.97 -14.92 12.88
C VAL A 65 8.29 -14.96 13.64
N CYS A 66 9.15 -13.97 13.38
CA CYS A 66 10.49 -13.89 13.95
C CYS A 66 10.71 -12.53 14.64
N THR A 67 10.96 -11.47 13.88
CA THR A 67 11.27 -10.12 14.41
C THR A 67 10.20 -9.59 15.37
N ALA A 68 8.92 -9.85 15.11
CA ALA A 68 7.85 -9.40 16.00
C ALA A 68 7.89 -10.09 17.37
N VAL A 69 8.26 -11.38 17.42
CA VAL A 69 8.47 -12.12 18.68
C VAL A 69 9.72 -11.60 19.40
N MET A 70 10.80 -11.32 18.67
CA MET A 70 12.03 -10.75 19.25
C MET A 70 11.76 -9.39 19.94
N LEU A 71 10.89 -8.56 19.35
CA LEU A 71 10.63 -7.21 19.84
C LEU A 71 9.49 -7.14 20.89
N LYS A 72 8.49 -8.02 20.80
CA LYS A 72 7.25 -7.95 21.61
C LYS A 72 7.03 -9.16 22.51
N GLY A 73 7.91 -10.16 22.46
CA GLY A 73 7.75 -11.45 23.14
C GLY A 73 6.65 -12.33 22.53
N TYR A 74 6.50 -13.54 23.07
CA TYR A 74 5.56 -14.55 22.54
C TYR A 74 4.07 -14.14 22.62
N ARG A 75 3.73 -13.13 23.43
CA ARG A 75 2.33 -12.66 23.57
C ARG A 75 1.74 -12.18 22.25
N ILE A 76 2.57 -11.65 21.33
CA ILE A 76 2.13 -11.21 20.00
C ILE A 76 1.40 -12.32 19.23
N VAL A 77 1.78 -13.59 19.44
CA VAL A 77 1.12 -14.72 18.77
C VAL A 77 -0.34 -14.85 19.20
N LYS A 78 -0.63 -14.67 20.50
CA LYS A 78 -2.01 -14.69 21.02
C LYS A 78 -2.84 -13.53 20.47
N GLU A 79 -2.25 -12.34 20.40
CA GLU A 79 -2.89 -11.15 19.83
C GLU A 79 -3.19 -11.33 18.34
N MET A 80 -2.27 -11.96 17.59
CA MET A 80 -2.46 -12.28 16.19
C MET A 80 -3.60 -13.29 15.97
N ILE A 81 -3.64 -14.37 16.77
CA ILE A 81 -4.71 -15.37 16.70
C ILE A 81 -6.07 -14.75 16.98
N ALA A 82 -6.19 -13.97 18.06
CA ALA A 82 -7.45 -13.31 18.42
C ALA A 82 -7.90 -12.30 17.34
N GLY A 83 -6.97 -11.48 16.83
CA GLY A 83 -7.28 -10.51 15.78
C GLY A 83 -7.70 -11.16 14.47
N LEU A 84 -7.05 -12.26 14.07
CA LEU A 84 -7.44 -13.03 12.89
C LEU A 84 -8.81 -13.67 13.07
N ALA A 85 -9.09 -14.29 14.23
CA ALA A 85 -10.38 -14.90 14.52
C ALA A 85 -11.51 -13.86 14.46
N ASN A 86 -11.32 -12.69 15.06
CA ASN A 86 -12.30 -11.60 15.01
C ASN A 86 -12.52 -11.11 13.57
N TYR A 87 -11.45 -10.92 12.80
CA TYR A 87 -11.56 -10.53 11.39
C TYR A 87 -12.36 -11.55 10.57
N LEU A 88 -12.13 -12.84 10.77
CA LEU A 88 -12.86 -13.89 10.07
C LEU A 88 -14.34 -13.89 10.47
N TYR A 89 -14.64 -13.76 11.76
CA TYR A 89 -16.00 -13.64 12.28
C TYR A 89 -16.73 -12.43 11.67
N ASP A 90 -16.12 -11.25 11.70
CA ASP A 90 -16.70 -10.01 11.16
C ASP A 90 -16.95 -10.07 9.64
N LYS A 91 -16.18 -10.89 8.93
CA LYS A 91 -16.33 -11.12 7.48
C LYS A 91 -17.21 -12.31 7.14
N GLY A 92 -17.71 -13.05 8.13
CA GLY A 92 -18.56 -14.22 7.94
C GLY A 92 -17.82 -15.46 7.41
N PHE A 93 -16.50 -15.55 7.64
CA PHE A 93 -15.72 -16.74 7.31
C PHE A 93 -15.65 -17.70 8.50
N SER A 94 -15.81 -18.99 8.24
CA SER A 94 -15.77 -20.05 9.24
C SER A 94 -14.37 -20.63 9.45
N SER A 95 -13.49 -20.47 8.45
CA SER A 95 -12.12 -20.99 8.47
C SER A 95 -11.12 -20.04 7.82
N PRO A 96 -9.88 -19.93 8.36
CA PRO A 96 -8.80 -19.22 7.68
C PRO A 96 -8.51 -19.76 6.28
N ALA A 97 -8.77 -21.05 6.02
CA ALA A 97 -8.58 -21.65 4.70
C ALA A 97 -9.42 -20.97 3.62
N GLU A 98 -10.57 -20.39 3.98
CA GLU A 98 -11.46 -19.75 3.01
C GLU A 98 -10.87 -18.48 2.42
N ILE A 99 -10.00 -17.76 3.12
CA ILE A 99 -9.39 -16.53 2.61
C ILE A 99 -8.12 -16.78 1.79
N VAL A 100 -7.57 -18.00 1.83
CA VAL A 100 -6.29 -18.32 1.18
C VAL A 100 -6.40 -18.07 -0.32
N GLY A 101 -5.54 -17.19 -0.83
CA GLY A 101 -5.45 -16.89 -2.26
C GLY A 101 -6.59 -16.03 -2.84
N LYS A 102 -7.56 -15.56 -2.03
CA LYS A 102 -8.70 -14.76 -2.55
C LYS A 102 -8.29 -13.47 -3.25
N ALA A 103 -7.09 -12.93 -2.99
CA ALA A 103 -6.58 -11.74 -3.67
C ALA A 103 -5.78 -12.05 -4.93
N LEU A 104 -5.35 -13.30 -5.17
CA LEU A 104 -4.49 -13.67 -6.30
C LEU A 104 -5.06 -13.26 -7.67
N PRO A 105 -6.37 -13.44 -7.97
CA PRO A 105 -6.93 -13.03 -9.27
C PRO A 105 -6.87 -11.51 -9.50
N LYS A 106 -6.71 -10.71 -8.45
CA LYS A 106 -6.64 -9.24 -8.53
C LYS A 106 -5.21 -8.73 -8.71
N ILE A 107 -4.20 -9.59 -8.53
CA ILE A 107 -2.80 -9.25 -8.78
C ILE A 107 -2.53 -9.60 -10.23
N THR A 108 -2.49 -8.61 -11.11
CA THR A 108 -2.36 -8.83 -12.56
C THR A 108 -1.24 -7.98 -13.18
N THR A 109 -1.12 -8.03 -14.51
CA THR A 109 -0.15 -7.28 -15.29
C THR A 109 -0.55 -5.80 -15.41
N TRP A 110 0.42 -4.93 -15.64
CA TRP A 110 0.16 -3.52 -15.96
C TRP A 110 -0.79 -3.38 -17.15
N HIS A 111 -0.62 -4.21 -18.18
CA HIS A 111 -1.48 -4.20 -19.36
C HIS A 111 -2.96 -4.42 -19.03
N ASP A 112 -3.27 -5.34 -18.10
CA ASP A 112 -4.65 -5.57 -17.69
C ASP A 112 -5.20 -4.47 -16.78
N ILE A 113 -4.33 -3.80 -16.02
CA ILE A 113 -4.74 -2.62 -15.25
C ILE A 113 -5.03 -1.44 -16.19
N TYR A 114 -4.28 -1.26 -17.29
CA TYR A 114 -4.61 -0.24 -18.28
C TYR A 114 -5.98 -0.46 -18.92
N LYS A 115 -6.40 -1.72 -19.13
CA LYS A 115 -7.72 -2.04 -19.69
C LYS A 115 -8.88 -1.61 -18.80
N VAL A 116 -8.69 -1.50 -17.48
CA VAL A 116 -9.76 -1.06 -16.57
C VAL A 116 -9.93 0.46 -16.55
N GLY A 117 -9.06 1.23 -17.22
CA GLY A 117 -9.24 2.68 -17.41
C GLY A 117 -9.05 3.54 -16.15
N TRP A 118 -8.46 2.98 -15.08
CA TRP A 118 -8.24 3.68 -13.81
C TRP A 118 -6.85 4.35 -13.68
N ILE A 119 -5.93 4.14 -14.64
CA ILE A 119 -4.57 4.68 -14.60
C ILE A 119 -4.37 5.68 -15.74
N ALA A 120 -3.79 6.85 -15.39
CA ALA A 120 -3.21 7.85 -16.28
C ALA A 120 -4.05 8.15 -17.53
N PRO A 121 -5.22 8.79 -17.34
CA PRO A 121 -5.77 9.31 -16.09
C PRO A 121 -6.98 8.50 -15.71
N GLY A 122 -7.01 8.10 -14.45
CA GLY A 122 -8.23 7.57 -13.88
C GLY A 122 -9.37 8.59 -13.98
N PRO A 123 -10.62 8.13 -13.99
CA PRO A 123 -11.82 8.97 -14.03
C PRO A 123 -12.03 9.77 -12.74
N VAL A 124 -11.01 9.87 -11.89
CA VAL A 124 -11.11 10.39 -10.52
C VAL A 124 -10.08 11.49 -10.26
N VAL A 125 -10.42 12.34 -9.31
CA VAL A 125 -9.55 13.34 -8.68
C VAL A 125 -9.69 13.27 -7.16
N PRO A 126 -8.70 13.78 -6.40
CA PRO A 126 -8.82 13.88 -4.95
C PRO A 126 -9.99 14.78 -4.54
N LYS A 127 -10.79 14.32 -3.59
CA LYS A 127 -11.81 15.10 -2.87
C LYS A 127 -11.33 15.32 -1.45
N ILE A 128 -11.39 16.57 -0.99
CA ILE A 128 -10.92 16.96 0.34
C ILE A 128 -12.14 17.16 1.24
N ASP A 129 -12.15 16.46 2.36
CA ASP A 129 -13.08 16.66 3.46
C ASP A 129 -12.53 17.79 4.35
N TYR A 130 -13.09 18.99 4.18
CA TYR A 130 -12.62 20.19 4.90
C TYR A 130 -12.93 20.16 6.39
N ASP A 131 -13.90 19.37 6.84
CA ASP A 131 -14.22 19.22 8.27
C ASP A 131 -13.15 18.40 8.99
N LYS A 132 -12.50 17.47 8.28
CA LYS A 132 -11.35 16.69 8.78
C LYS A 132 -10.00 17.37 8.54
N CYS A 133 -9.94 18.31 7.60
CA CYS A 133 -8.68 18.89 7.15
C CYS A 133 -8.05 19.77 8.24
N ILE A 134 -6.87 19.36 8.72
CA ILE A 134 -6.09 20.12 9.72
C ILE A 134 -5.21 21.21 9.10
N ARG A 135 -5.38 21.51 7.80
CA ARG A 135 -4.70 22.62 7.09
C ARG A 135 -3.16 22.59 7.21
N CYS A 136 -2.56 21.40 7.15
CA CYS A 136 -1.10 21.22 7.27
C CYS A 136 -0.29 21.52 6.00
N GLY A 137 -0.94 21.60 4.83
CA GLY A 137 -0.28 21.92 3.55
C GLY A 137 0.54 20.79 2.91
N LEU A 138 0.70 19.62 3.55
CA LEU A 138 1.52 18.52 3.00
C LEU A 138 1.04 18.03 1.62
N CYS A 139 -0.28 17.99 1.41
CA CYS A 139 -0.87 17.63 0.13
C CYS A 139 -0.55 18.64 -0.98
N HIS A 140 -0.43 19.93 -0.65
CA HIS A 140 0.01 20.97 -1.56
C HIS A 140 1.49 20.79 -1.89
N VAL A 141 2.36 20.74 -0.87
CA VAL A 141 3.81 20.61 -1.04
C VAL A 141 4.19 19.41 -1.91
N VAL A 142 3.66 18.21 -1.59
CA VAL A 142 3.98 17.01 -2.39
C VAL A 142 3.51 17.12 -3.84
N CYS A 143 2.38 17.79 -4.07
CA CYS A 143 1.86 17.93 -5.43
C CYS A 143 2.65 18.96 -6.24
N GLN A 144 3.13 20.02 -5.58
CA GLN A 144 3.97 21.04 -6.21
C GLN A 144 5.37 20.49 -6.54
N ASP A 145 6.01 19.81 -5.59
CA ASP A 145 7.43 19.46 -5.71
C ASP A 145 7.66 18.07 -6.33
N ALA A 146 6.69 17.15 -6.22
CA ALA A 146 6.83 15.76 -6.65
C ALA A 146 5.64 15.23 -7.47
N GLY A 147 4.69 16.11 -7.81
CA GLY A 147 3.47 15.75 -8.54
C GLY A 147 3.30 16.55 -9.83
N TYR A 148 2.10 17.09 -10.00
CA TYR A 148 1.63 17.72 -11.23
C TYR A 148 1.18 19.17 -11.01
N GLN A 149 1.58 19.77 -9.87
CA GLN A 149 1.24 21.15 -9.50
C GLN A 149 -0.29 21.41 -9.54
N ALA A 150 -1.06 20.37 -9.18
CA ALA A 150 -2.51 20.34 -9.27
C ALA A 150 -3.20 20.65 -7.94
N MET A 151 -2.49 20.59 -6.82
CA MET A 151 -3.03 20.99 -5.52
C MET A 151 -2.65 22.45 -5.27
N GLN A 152 -3.57 23.38 -5.51
CA GLN A 152 -3.40 24.80 -5.19
C GLN A 152 -3.57 25.05 -3.70
N TRP A 153 -3.10 26.21 -3.23
CA TRP A 153 -3.20 26.61 -1.84
C TRP A 153 -3.80 28.02 -1.75
N ASP A 154 -4.92 28.13 -1.04
CA ASP A 154 -5.46 29.42 -0.63
C ASP A 154 -4.72 29.91 0.62
N PRO A 155 -3.95 31.01 0.55
CA PRO A 155 -3.21 31.53 1.70
C PRO A 155 -4.09 32.16 2.78
N GLU A 156 -5.27 32.67 2.43
CA GLU A 156 -6.19 33.34 3.36
C GLU A 156 -6.99 32.30 4.15
N GLU A 157 -7.65 31.39 3.45
CA GLU A 157 -8.43 30.32 4.07
C GLU A 157 -7.56 29.17 4.58
N ARG A 158 -6.29 29.11 4.15
CA ARG A 158 -5.35 28.02 4.44
C ARG A 158 -5.91 26.67 4.01
N LYS A 159 -6.51 26.62 2.83
CA LYS A 159 -7.18 25.44 2.28
C LYS A 159 -6.49 24.97 1.00
N PRO A 160 -6.26 23.66 0.85
CA PRO A 160 -5.85 23.09 -0.43
C PRO A 160 -7.04 22.98 -1.38
N GLU A 161 -6.83 23.30 -2.67
CA GLU A 161 -7.84 23.15 -3.72
C GLU A 161 -7.29 22.33 -4.89
N VAL A 162 -8.12 21.50 -5.53
CA VAL A 162 -7.70 20.62 -6.61
C VAL A 162 -8.01 21.23 -7.97
N ASP A 163 -6.98 21.48 -8.76
CA ASP A 163 -7.03 21.79 -10.18
C ASP A 163 -7.21 20.48 -10.97
N GLU A 164 -8.46 20.16 -11.34
CA GLU A 164 -8.81 18.93 -12.06
C GLU A 164 -8.12 18.81 -13.42
N GLU A 165 -7.79 19.93 -14.07
CA GLU A 165 -7.18 19.96 -15.40
C GLU A 165 -5.69 19.63 -15.37
N LYS A 166 -5.05 19.72 -14.20
CA LYS A 166 -3.65 19.33 -14.00
C LYS A 166 -3.50 18.00 -13.26
N CYS A 167 -4.47 17.62 -12.44
CA CYS A 167 -4.37 16.42 -11.64
C CYS A 167 -4.29 15.17 -12.54
N ASP A 168 -3.32 14.29 -12.30
CA ASP A 168 -3.18 12.99 -12.98
C ASP A 168 -3.57 11.80 -12.08
N ALA A 169 -4.23 12.06 -10.95
CA ALA A 169 -4.68 11.04 -10.00
C ALA A 169 -3.57 10.10 -9.44
N CYS A 170 -2.34 10.60 -9.29
CA CYS A 170 -1.20 9.80 -8.79
C CYS A 170 -1.30 9.33 -7.33
N SER A 171 -2.31 9.80 -6.58
CA SER A 171 -2.57 9.49 -5.16
C SER A 171 -1.59 10.03 -4.11
N LEU A 172 -0.48 10.67 -4.50
CA LEU A 172 0.56 11.13 -3.55
C LEU A 172 0.00 12.01 -2.43
N CYS A 173 -0.88 12.96 -2.74
CA CYS A 173 -1.51 13.83 -1.75
C CYS A 173 -2.29 13.06 -0.67
N MET A 174 -2.94 11.96 -1.05
CA MET A 174 -3.67 11.08 -0.13
C MET A 174 -2.72 10.30 0.76
N GLN A 175 -1.59 9.83 0.22
CA GLN A 175 -0.60 9.04 0.97
C GLN A 175 0.14 9.86 2.02
N VAL A 176 0.37 11.16 1.77
CA VAL A 176 1.05 12.06 2.74
C VAL A 176 0.08 12.72 3.72
N CYS A 177 -1.24 12.59 3.51
CA CYS A 177 -2.21 13.21 4.41
C CYS A 177 -2.19 12.51 5.77
N PRO A 178 -1.93 13.23 6.88
CA PRO A 178 -1.82 12.61 8.20
C PRO A 178 -3.19 12.27 8.81
N VAL A 179 -4.29 12.71 8.19
CA VAL A 179 -5.65 12.49 8.68
C VAL A 179 -6.31 11.39 7.83
N PRO A 180 -6.55 10.19 8.40
CA PRO A 180 -7.17 9.09 7.67
C PRO A 180 -8.53 9.50 7.07
N GLY A 181 -8.70 9.25 5.77
CA GLY A 181 -9.95 9.54 5.06
C GLY A 181 -10.29 11.02 4.92
N CYS A 182 -9.34 11.95 5.13
CA CYS A 182 -9.52 13.36 4.80
C CYS A 182 -9.48 13.60 3.29
N ILE A 183 -8.65 12.85 2.55
CA ILE A 183 -8.61 12.91 1.10
C ILE A 183 -9.12 11.57 0.56
N THR A 184 -10.15 11.60 -0.28
CA THR A 184 -10.74 10.44 -0.95
C THR A 184 -10.78 10.65 -2.46
N TRP A 185 -11.31 9.69 -3.23
CA TRP A 185 -11.56 9.88 -4.65
C TRP A 185 -12.97 10.42 -4.90
N THR A 186 -13.11 11.27 -5.92
CA THR A 186 -14.38 11.63 -6.55
C THR A 186 -14.22 11.58 -8.06
N GLU A 187 -15.32 11.40 -8.79
CA GLU A 187 -15.30 11.44 -10.25
C GLU A 187 -14.89 12.83 -10.75
N ARG A 188 -14.16 12.86 -11.87
CA ARG A 188 -13.82 14.09 -12.59
C ARG A 188 -15.07 14.73 -13.17
N THR A 189 -15.11 16.05 -13.15
CA THR A 189 -16.19 16.81 -13.80
C THR A 189 -16.04 16.85 -15.32
N LYS A 190 -14.80 16.79 -15.83
CA LYS A 190 -14.47 16.81 -17.25
C LYS A 190 -13.62 15.59 -17.63
N PRO A 191 -13.79 15.01 -18.84
CA PRO A 191 -12.87 14.00 -19.35
C PRO A 191 -11.45 14.56 -19.38
N TRP A 192 -10.49 13.85 -18.82
CA TRP A 192 -9.09 14.29 -18.89
C TRP A 192 -8.55 14.13 -20.31
N GLN A 193 -7.75 15.10 -20.73
CA GLN A 193 -7.08 15.10 -22.01
C GLN A 193 -5.56 15.03 -21.80
N PRO A 194 -4.86 14.05 -22.41
CA PRO A 194 -3.43 13.94 -22.26
C PRO A 194 -2.75 15.17 -22.83
N LYS A 195 -1.97 15.87 -22.01
CA LYS A 195 -1.09 16.96 -22.46
C LYS A 195 0.19 16.39 -23.08
N ILE A 196 0.05 15.41 -23.97
CA ILE A 196 1.17 14.88 -24.76
C ILE A 196 1.38 15.85 -25.93
N LYS A 197 2.50 16.57 -25.94
CA LYS A 197 2.96 17.25 -27.17
C LYS A 197 3.62 16.18 -28.06
N GLY A 198 2.85 15.56 -28.93
CA GLY A 198 3.31 14.57 -29.92
C GLY A 198 2.40 13.35 -30.03
N GLU A 199 2.43 12.67 -31.19
CA GLU A 199 1.69 11.42 -31.39
C GLU A 199 2.24 10.33 -30.47
N PHE A 200 1.37 9.76 -29.63
CA PHE A 200 1.65 8.52 -28.92
C PHE A 200 1.74 7.40 -29.97
N LYS A 201 2.96 6.98 -30.31
CA LYS A 201 3.20 5.77 -31.11
C LYS A 201 3.43 4.61 -30.14
N PRO A 202 2.43 3.72 -29.94
CA PRO A 202 2.67 2.49 -29.19
C PRO A 202 3.70 1.64 -29.95
N HIS A 203 4.78 1.25 -29.28
CA HIS A 203 5.67 0.18 -29.72
C HIS A 203 5.19 -1.14 -29.13
#